data_AF-A0A956C0J1-F1
#
_entry.id   AF-A0A956C0J1-F1
#
_cell.length_a   1.000
_cell.length_b   1.000
_cell.length_c   1.000
_cell.angle_alpha   90.00
_cell.angle_beta   90.00
_cell.angle_gamma   90.00
#
_symmetry.space_group_name_H-M   'P 1'
#
loop_
_entity.id
_entity.type
_entity.pdbx_description
1 polymer ?
#
loop_
_entity_poly.entity_id
_entity_poly.type
_entity_poly.pdbx_seq_one_letter_code
_entity_poly.pdbx_strand_id
1 'polypeptide(L)'
;MLHRNDTEACLRILLAVALADGTVTSDEERALGILAGVHDLPKADASLIVDIPKEAARISSPEARRATYDAAIAMSEIDGHCTAEEHALLVTIGKALGFDDPPGLTVREHAWHEDLDEPRARLASVESKFLHEMARADTMSNAAYAARVEELRAEREAILREALGAAIVQ
;
A
#
# COMPACT_ATOMS: atom_id res chain seq x y z
N MET A 1 14.50 5.20 -15.19
CA MET A 1 14.82 5.99 -13.98
C MET A 1 13.71 7.01 -13.84
N LEU A 2 12.79 6.84 -12.88
CA LEU A 2 11.73 7.81 -12.63
C LEU A 2 12.34 9.17 -12.27
N HIS A 3 11.82 10.25 -12.85
CA HIS A 3 12.19 11.59 -12.42
C HIS A 3 11.71 11.80 -10.98
N ARG A 4 12.49 12.52 -10.16
CA ARG A 4 12.16 12.79 -8.75
C ARG A 4 10.75 13.38 -8.56
N ASN A 5 10.26 14.14 -9.53
CA ASN A 5 8.92 14.70 -9.52
C ASN A 5 7.81 13.66 -9.75
N ASP A 6 8.07 12.65 -10.58
CA ASP A 6 7.14 11.56 -10.88
C ASP A 6 7.00 10.64 -9.65
N THR A 7 8.11 10.37 -8.95
CA THR A 7 8.10 9.59 -7.70
C THR A 7 7.29 10.29 -6.61
N GLU A 8 7.49 11.59 -6.39
CA GLU A 8 6.71 12.34 -5.39
C GLU A 8 5.22 12.36 -5.73
N ALA A 9 4.88 12.60 -6.99
CA ALA A 9 3.49 12.61 -7.44
C ALA A 9 2.82 11.23 -7.30
N CYS A 10 3.53 10.15 -7.65
CA CYS A 10 3.09 8.78 -7.43
C CYS A 10 2.76 8.54 -5.95
N LEU A 11 3.69 8.87 -5.05
CA LEU A 11 3.51 8.66 -3.61
C LEU A 11 2.34 9.46 -3.03
N ARG A 12 2.11 10.69 -3.52
CA ARG A 12 0.93 11.48 -3.13
C ARG A 12 -0.37 10.86 -3.58
N ILE A 13 -0.41 10.31 -4.80
CA ILE A 13 -1.58 9.58 -5.30
C ILE A 13 -1.85 8.34 -4.45
N LEU A 14 -0.81 7.55 -4.12
CA LEU A 14 -0.96 6.37 -3.28
C LEU A 14 -1.42 6.71 -1.85
N LEU A 15 -0.93 7.82 -1.29
CA LEU A 15 -1.39 8.31 -0.01
C LEU A 15 -2.88 8.72 -0.05
N ALA A 16 -3.34 9.28 -1.17
CA ALA A 16 -4.76 9.59 -1.34
C ALA A 16 -5.64 8.34 -1.37
N VAL A 17 -5.13 7.23 -1.93
CA VAL A 17 -5.82 5.93 -1.96
C VAL A 17 -5.99 5.39 -0.55
N ALA A 18 -4.89 5.27 0.20
CA ALA A 18 -4.91 4.81 1.59
C ALA A 18 -5.71 5.72 2.56
N LEU A 19 -6.14 6.90 2.11
CA LEU A 19 -6.95 7.84 2.89
C LEU A 19 -8.40 7.95 2.39
N ALA A 20 -8.78 7.22 1.34
CA ALA A 20 -10.04 7.43 0.64
C ALA A 20 -11.27 7.14 1.50
N ASP A 21 -11.18 6.15 2.39
CA ASP A 21 -12.25 5.77 3.33
C ASP A 21 -12.17 6.52 4.69
N GLY A 22 -11.13 7.34 4.87
CA GLY A 22 -10.86 8.12 6.08
C GLY A 22 -10.06 7.41 7.17
N THR A 23 -9.59 6.18 6.95
CA THR A 23 -8.80 5.41 7.93
C THR A 23 -7.58 4.76 7.28
N VAL A 24 -6.37 5.06 7.77
CA VAL A 24 -5.17 4.31 7.37
C VAL A 24 -4.95 3.15 8.34
N THR A 25 -4.98 1.94 7.83
CA THR A 25 -4.64 0.73 8.57
C THR A 25 -3.13 0.62 8.79
N SER A 26 -2.72 -0.24 9.74
CA SER A 26 -1.30 -0.46 10.03
C SER A 26 -0.51 -1.09 8.87
N ASP A 27 -1.19 -1.76 7.94
CA ASP A 27 -0.56 -2.36 6.76
C ASP A 27 -0.41 -1.35 5.63
N GLU A 28 -1.40 -0.48 5.41
CA GLU A 28 -1.31 0.63 4.45
C GLU A 28 -0.23 1.63 4.85
N GLU A 29 -0.12 1.99 6.13
CA GLU A 29 0.94 2.88 6.61
C GLU A 29 2.33 2.30 6.32
N ARG A 30 2.49 0.98 6.49
CA ARG A 30 3.75 0.28 6.19
C ARG A 30 3.99 0.15 4.70
N ALA A 31 2.97 -0.16 3.92
CA ALA A 31 3.06 -0.22 2.48
C ALA A 31 3.48 1.13 1.92
N LEU A 32 2.87 2.22 2.37
CA LEU A 32 3.30 3.58 2.06
C LEU A 32 4.74 3.82 2.47
N GLY A 33 5.16 3.39 3.67
CA GLY A 33 6.56 3.49 4.11
C GLY A 33 7.55 2.73 3.21
N ILE A 34 7.20 1.52 2.78
CA ILE A 34 8.00 0.68 1.88
C ILE A 34 8.11 1.33 0.50
N LEU A 35 6.98 1.80 -0.05
CA LEU A 35 6.90 2.45 -1.34
C LEU A 35 7.61 3.81 -1.32
N ALA A 36 7.51 4.53 -0.22
CA ALA A 36 8.16 5.82 0.00
C ALA A 36 9.67 5.69 0.06
N GLY A 37 10.18 4.62 0.70
CA GLY A 37 11.54 4.05 0.67
C GLY A 37 12.77 4.95 0.94
N VAL A 38 12.72 6.23 0.60
CA VAL A 38 13.85 7.18 0.51
C VAL A 38 13.37 8.65 0.54
N HIS A 39 12.05 8.93 0.59
CA HIS A 39 11.52 10.29 0.49
C HIS A 39 10.80 10.72 1.77
N ASP A 40 11.10 11.96 2.21
CA ASP A 40 10.50 12.63 3.37
C ASP A 40 9.05 13.01 3.02
N LEU A 41 8.17 12.01 2.94
CA LEU A 41 6.75 12.25 2.73
C LEU A 41 6.15 12.86 3.99
N PRO A 42 5.17 13.76 3.84
CA PRO A 42 4.32 14.12 4.97
C PRO A 42 3.78 12.83 5.59
N LYS A 43 3.79 12.73 6.93
CA LYS A 43 3.05 11.66 7.60
C LYS A 43 1.64 11.63 7.04
N ALA A 44 1.11 10.43 6.82
CA ALA A 44 -0.26 10.25 6.39
C ALA A 44 -1.18 11.02 7.35
N ASP A 45 -1.72 12.13 6.88
CA ASP A 45 -2.62 12.99 7.61
C ASP A 45 -3.94 12.94 6.86
N ALA A 46 -5.00 12.50 7.53
CA ALA A 46 -6.33 12.40 6.94
C ALA A 46 -6.90 13.76 6.51
N SER A 47 -6.30 14.87 6.92
CA SER A 47 -6.63 16.21 6.42
C SER A 47 -5.92 16.58 5.11
N LEU A 48 -5.00 15.73 4.62
CA LEU A 48 -4.25 15.96 3.40
C LEU A 48 -5.15 15.76 2.17
N ILE A 49 -5.61 16.87 1.59
CA ILE A 49 -6.35 16.86 0.34
C ILE A 49 -5.34 16.77 -0.82
N VAL A 50 -5.31 15.64 -1.51
CA VAL A 50 -4.49 15.44 -2.72
C VAL A 50 -5.31 15.77 -3.96
N ASP A 51 -4.82 16.71 -4.76
CA ASP A 51 -5.39 17.04 -6.07
C ASP A 51 -4.91 16.02 -7.12
N ILE A 52 -5.69 14.95 -7.32
CA ILE A 52 -5.35 13.84 -8.20
C ILE A 52 -5.02 14.29 -9.64
N PRO A 53 -5.85 15.11 -10.33
CA PRO A 53 -5.50 15.63 -11.66
C PRO A 53 -4.16 16.36 -11.70
N LYS A 54 -3.88 17.19 -10.69
CA LYS A 54 -2.63 17.95 -10.62
C LYS A 54 -1.42 17.05 -10.41
N GLU A 55 -1.51 16.07 -9.51
CA GLU A 55 -0.40 15.15 -9.27
C GLU A 55 -0.19 14.21 -10.47
N ALA A 56 -1.26 13.69 -11.07
CA ALA A 56 -1.18 12.85 -12.27
C ALA A 56 -0.51 13.58 -13.45
N ALA A 57 -0.78 14.88 -13.64
CA ALA A 57 -0.14 15.70 -14.66
C ALA A 57 1.38 15.86 -14.48
N ARG A 58 1.90 15.64 -13.26
CA ARG A 58 3.34 15.64 -12.98
C ARG A 58 4.02 14.34 -13.41
N ILE A 59 3.27 13.27 -13.63
CA ILE A 59 3.81 11.97 -14.05
C ILE A 59 3.91 11.96 -15.58
N SER A 60 5.16 12.02 -16.05
CA SER A 60 5.47 12.24 -17.46
C SER A 60 5.64 10.95 -18.25
N SER A 61 6.16 9.90 -17.62
CA SER A 61 6.43 8.61 -18.27
C SER A 61 5.17 7.74 -18.33
N PRO A 62 4.83 7.15 -19.50
CA PRO A 62 3.76 6.16 -19.62
C PRO A 62 3.96 4.96 -18.69
N GLU A 63 5.20 4.49 -18.56
CA GLU A 63 5.54 3.40 -17.64
C GLU A 63 5.28 3.80 -16.18
N ALA A 64 5.66 5.04 -15.80
CA ALA A 64 5.39 5.58 -14.48
C ALA A 64 3.89 5.66 -14.19
N ARG A 65 3.08 6.12 -15.15
CA ARG A 65 1.62 6.18 -15.00
C ARG A 65 1.02 4.80 -14.78
N ARG A 66 1.48 3.80 -15.54
CA ARG A 66 1.02 2.41 -15.39
C ARG A 66 1.41 1.86 -14.01
N ALA A 67 2.67 2.01 -13.62
CA ALA A 67 3.15 1.55 -12.32
C ALA A 67 2.43 2.26 -11.15
N THR A 68 2.16 3.57 -11.25
CA THR A 68 1.37 4.30 -10.25
C THR A 68 -0.04 3.76 -10.14
N TYR A 69 -0.69 3.47 -11.27
CA TYR A 69 -2.05 2.93 -11.25
C TYR A 69 -2.10 1.51 -10.68
N ASP A 70 -1.15 0.66 -11.05
CA ASP A 70 -1.07 -0.72 -10.58
C ASP A 70 -0.77 -0.75 -9.07
N ALA A 71 0.12 0.12 -8.59
CA ALA A 71 0.38 0.31 -7.16
C ALA A 71 -0.83 0.89 -6.41
N ALA A 72 -1.65 1.73 -7.05
CA ALA A 72 -2.89 2.25 -6.45
C ALA A 72 -3.91 1.14 -6.22
N ILE A 73 -4.10 0.23 -7.19
CA ILE A 73 -4.99 -0.93 -7.04
C ILE A 73 -4.46 -1.86 -5.93
N ALA A 74 -3.17 -2.15 -5.94
CA ALA A 74 -2.56 -3.00 -4.91
C ALA A 74 -2.68 -2.40 -3.50
N MET A 75 -2.60 -1.07 -3.37
CA MET A 75 -2.78 -0.39 -2.09
C MET A 75 -4.21 -0.55 -1.57
N SER A 76 -5.22 -0.30 -2.39
CA SER A 76 -6.64 -0.39 -2.00
C SER A 76 -7.14 -1.80 -1.69
N GLU A 77 -6.30 -2.82 -1.90
CA GLU A 77 -6.64 -4.22 -1.62
C GLU A 77 -5.67 -4.87 -0.65
N ILE A 78 -4.81 -4.09 0.00
CA ILE A 78 -3.76 -4.66 0.84
C ILE A 78 -4.33 -5.31 2.11
N ASP A 79 -5.41 -4.76 2.63
CA ASP A 79 -6.21 -5.34 3.69
C ASP A 79 -7.25 -6.34 3.15
N GLY A 80 -7.34 -6.42 1.82
CA GLY A 80 -8.15 -7.26 0.94
C GLY A 80 -9.62 -6.93 0.85
N HIS A 81 -9.98 -5.68 1.05
CA HIS A 81 -11.29 -5.16 0.66
C HIS A 81 -11.15 -3.77 0.04
N CYS A 82 -11.40 -3.66 -1.27
CA CYS A 82 -11.58 -2.34 -1.89
C CYS A 82 -12.96 -1.78 -1.54
N THR A 83 -12.99 -0.65 -0.83
CA THR A 83 -14.22 0.08 -0.51
C THR A 83 -14.80 0.79 -1.75
N ALA A 84 -16.05 1.23 -1.67
CA ALA A 84 -16.68 1.96 -2.77
C ALA A 84 -16.00 3.32 -3.03
N GLU A 85 -15.52 3.95 -1.95
CA GLU A 85 -14.77 5.21 -1.95
C GLU A 85 -13.41 5.04 -2.65
N GLU A 86 -12.66 3.99 -2.32
CA GLU A 86 -11.40 3.66 -2.98
C GLU A 86 -11.61 3.32 -4.45
N HIS A 87 -12.61 2.51 -4.78
CA HIS A 87 -12.93 2.19 -6.18
C HIS A 87 -13.24 3.45 -6.99
N ALA A 88 -14.06 4.36 -6.46
CA ALA A 88 -14.37 5.63 -7.10
C ALA A 88 -13.13 6.49 -7.30
N LEU A 89 -12.20 6.46 -6.34
CA LEU A 89 -10.92 7.15 -6.44
C LEU A 89 -10.01 6.50 -7.49
N LEU A 90 -9.93 5.17 -7.58
CA LEU A 90 -9.18 4.46 -8.62
C LEU A 90 -9.68 4.80 -10.02
N VAL A 91 -10.99 4.89 -10.22
CA VAL A 91 -11.56 5.35 -11.49
C VAL A 91 -11.11 6.78 -11.82
N THR A 92 -11.05 7.66 -10.80
CA THR A 92 -10.58 9.04 -10.96
C THR A 92 -9.09 9.11 -11.29
N ILE A 93 -8.26 8.33 -10.59
CA ILE A 93 -6.82 8.21 -10.84
C ILE A 93 -6.57 7.67 -12.25
N GLY A 94 -7.29 6.61 -12.65
CA GLY A 94 -7.15 6.00 -13.96
C GLY A 94 -7.38 7.00 -15.11
N LYS A 95 -8.49 7.76 -15.03
CA LYS A 95 -8.78 8.84 -15.98
C LYS A 95 -7.73 9.95 -15.97
N ALA A 96 -7.28 10.37 -14.78
CA ALA A 96 -6.27 11.43 -14.64
C ALA A 96 -4.91 11.03 -15.24
N LEU A 97 -4.56 9.73 -15.19
CA LEU A 97 -3.36 9.17 -15.81
C LEU A 97 -3.53 8.92 -17.32
N GLY A 98 -4.75 9.06 -17.86
CA GLY A 98 -5.06 8.92 -19.28
C GLY A 98 -5.48 7.50 -19.69
N PHE A 99 -6.01 6.70 -18.76
CA PHE A 99 -6.66 5.43 -19.07
C PHE A 99 -8.16 5.70 -19.34
N ASP A 100 -8.52 5.76 -20.63
CA ASP A 100 -9.86 6.15 -21.12
C ASP A 100 -10.99 5.21 -20.68
N ASP A 101 -10.63 3.94 -20.48
CA ASP A 101 -11.45 2.89 -19.91
C ASP A 101 -10.42 2.00 -19.21
N PRO A 102 -10.32 1.95 -17.88
CA PRO A 102 -9.44 0.99 -17.22
C PRO A 102 -10.10 -0.39 -17.40
N PRO A 103 -9.80 -1.13 -18.49
CA PRO A 103 -10.64 -2.23 -18.90
C PRO A 103 -10.42 -3.33 -17.88
N GLY A 104 -11.50 -3.71 -17.21
CA GLY A 104 -11.46 -4.71 -16.17
C GLY A 104 -10.81 -4.22 -14.89
N LEU A 105 -11.00 -2.97 -14.45
CA LEU A 105 -10.64 -2.57 -13.07
C LEU A 105 -11.12 -3.62 -12.06
N THR A 106 -12.38 -4.05 -12.12
CA THR A 106 -12.91 -5.16 -11.30
C THR A 106 -12.21 -6.49 -11.52
N VAL A 107 -11.75 -6.78 -12.74
CA VAL A 107 -10.97 -8.00 -13.02
C VAL A 107 -9.56 -7.89 -12.42
N ARG A 108 -8.98 -6.69 -12.43
CA ARG A 108 -7.66 -6.42 -11.86
C ARG A 108 -7.71 -6.37 -10.35
N GLU A 109 -8.72 -5.75 -9.76
CA GLU A 109 -9.09 -5.85 -8.35
C GLU A 109 -9.23 -7.32 -7.97
N HIS A 110 -10.03 -8.10 -8.70
CA HIS A 110 -10.15 -9.52 -8.38
C HIS A 110 -8.82 -10.29 -8.47
N ALA A 111 -8.02 -10.05 -9.51
CA ALA A 111 -6.71 -10.67 -9.66
C ALA A 111 -5.73 -10.23 -8.56
N TRP A 112 -5.77 -8.96 -8.16
CA TRP A 112 -4.94 -8.43 -7.08
C TRP A 112 -5.34 -9.00 -5.73
N HIS A 113 -6.63 -9.09 -5.45
CA HIS A 113 -7.14 -9.80 -4.28
C HIS A 113 -6.64 -11.24 -4.24
N GLU A 114 -6.71 -11.98 -5.35
CA GLU A 114 -6.18 -13.35 -5.45
C GLU A 114 -4.65 -13.39 -5.22
N ASP A 115 -3.89 -12.48 -5.83
CA ASP A 115 -2.44 -12.40 -5.67
C ASP A 115 -2.02 -12.01 -4.24
N LEU A 116 -2.88 -11.29 -3.50
CA LEU A 116 -2.65 -10.89 -2.12
C LEU A 116 -3.14 -11.90 -1.08
N ASP A 117 -3.90 -12.94 -1.47
CA ASP A 117 -4.39 -13.95 -0.53
C ASP A 117 -3.25 -14.67 0.22
N GLU A 118 -2.20 -15.09 -0.49
CA GLU A 118 -1.05 -15.73 0.15
C GLU A 118 -0.27 -14.75 1.07
N PRO A 119 0.13 -13.54 0.64
CA PRO A 119 0.71 -12.53 1.52
C PRO A 119 -0.14 -12.24 2.76
N ARG A 120 -1.45 -12.08 2.63
CA ARG A 120 -2.37 -11.85 3.75
C ARG A 120 -2.41 -13.03 4.71
N ALA A 121 -2.48 -14.26 4.19
CA ALA A 121 -2.41 -15.46 5.01
C ALA A 121 -1.08 -15.55 5.78
N ARG A 122 0.04 -15.17 5.15
CA ARG A 122 1.36 -15.11 5.79
C ARG A 122 1.40 -14.05 6.90
N LEU A 123 0.88 -12.85 6.67
CA LEU A 123 0.78 -11.80 7.69
C LEU A 123 -0.02 -12.29 8.90
N ALA A 124 -1.22 -12.84 8.67
CA ALA A 124 -2.06 -13.38 9.73
C ALA A 124 -1.37 -14.52 10.51
N SER A 125 -0.63 -15.40 9.82
CA SER A 125 0.13 -16.47 10.44
C SER A 125 1.25 -15.96 11.35
N VAL A 126 1.99 -14.94 10.92
CA VAL A 126 3.07 -14.34 11.73
C VAL A 126 2.50 -13.66 12.97
N GLU A 127 1.37 -12.94 12.85
CA GLU A 127 0.69 -12.31 13.98
C GLU A 127 0.14 -13.34 14.97
N SER A 128 -0.50 -14.40 14.48
CA SER A 128 -0.99 -15.49 15.32
C SER A 128 0.14 -16.19 16.08
N LYS A 129 1.29 -16.45 15.41
CA LYS A 129 2.49 -17.00 16.04
C LYS A 129 3.00 -16.09 17.16
N PHE A 130 3.12 -14.78 16.90
CA PHE A 130 3.51 -13.81 17.92
C PHE A 130 2.57 -13.85 19.13
N LEU A 131 1.25 -13.81 18.92
CA LEU A 131 0.26 -13.88 20.00
C LEU A 131 0.36 -15.18 20.81
N HIS A 132 0.60 -16.32 20.15
CA HIS A 132 0.79 -17.60 20.83
C HIS A 132 2.08 -17.63 21.67
N GLU A 133 3.16 -17.01 21.21
CA GLU A 133 4.39 -16.87 21.98
C GLU A 133 4.19 -15.93 23.19
N MET A 134 3.44 -14.83 23.01
CA MET A 134 3.09 -13.91 24.09
C MET A 134 2.20 -14.56 25.16
N ALA A 135 1.22 -15.36 24.75
CA ALA A 135 0.35 -16.06 25.68
C ALA A 135 1.09 -17.16 26.48
N ARG A 136 2.21 -17.68 25.97
CA ARG A 136 3.04 -18.70 26.63
C ARG A 136 4.13 -18.12 27.53
N ALA A 137 4.43 -16.84 27.41
CA ALA A 137 5.44 -16.18 28.22
C ALA A 137 4.82 -15.74 29.56
N ASP A 138 5.01 -16.53 30.61
CA ASP A 138 4.49 -16.23 31.97
C ASP A 138 4.98 -14.88 32.51
N THR A 139 6.23 -14.51 32.21
CA THR A 139 6.77 -13.17 32.47
C THR A 139 7.83 -12.84 31.42
N MET A 140 7.75 -11.64 30.86
CA MET A 140 8.74 -11.15 29.90
C MET A 140 9.16 -9.74 30.28
N SER A 141 10.44 -9.43 30.15
CA SER A 141 10.92 -8.07 30.38
C SER A 141 10.45 -7.14 29.27
N ASN A 142 10.31 -5.85 29.58
CA ASN A 142 9.96 -4.84 28.56
C ASN A 142 10.94 -4.84 27.38
N ALA A 143 12.22 -5.11 27.63
CA ALA A 143 13.24 -5.19 26.57
C ALA A 143 13.02 -6.40 25.66
N ALA A 144 12.66 -7.57 26.22
CA ALA A 144 12.37 -8.76 25.44
C ALA A 144 11.06 -8.61 24.66
N TYR A 145 10.03 -7.97 25.24
CA TYR A 145 8.80 -7.63 24.52
C TYR A 145 9.09 -6.70 23.33
N ALA A 146 9.84 -5.62 23.55
CA ALA A 146 10.19 -4.68 22.50
C ALA A 146 10.97 -5.35 21.36
N ALA A 147 11.93 -6.23 21.68
CA ALA A 147 12.65 -6.99 20.67
C ALA A 147 11.70 -7.86 19.81
N ARG A 148 10.72 -8.53 20.43
CA ARG A 148 9.74 -9.34 19.68
C ARG A 148 8.79 -8.51 18.83
N VAL A 149 8.42 -7.32 19.28
CA VAL A 149 7.62 -6.38 18.47
C VAL A 149 8.42 -5.93 17.24
N GLU A 150 9.71 -5.64 17.39
CA GLU A 150 10.56 -5.27 16.24
C GLU A 150 10.78 -6.44 15.27
N GLU A 151 10.92 -7.67 15.77
CA GLU A 151 10.97 -8.88 14.92
C GLU A 151 9.67 -9.06 14.13
N LEU A 152 8.51 -8.98 14.79
CA LEU A 152 7.19 -9.02 14.14
C LEU A 152 7.07 -7.94 13.06
N ARG A 153 7.52 -6.72 13.38
CA ARG A 153 7.50 -5.60 12.43
C ARG A 153 8.36 -5.90 11.20
N ALA A 154 9.57 -6.38 11.39
CA ALA A 154 10.49 -6.71 10.31
C ALA A 154 9.96 -7.84 9.41
N GLU A 155 9.37 -8.89 10.00
CA GLU A 155 8.75 -9.99 9.24
C GLU A 155 7.56 -9.50 8.41
N ARG A 156 6.66 -8.67 9.00
CA ARG A 156 5.54 -8.08 8.25
C ARG A 156 6.03 -7.19 7.11
N GLU A 157 7.04 -6.35 7.34
CA GLU A 157 7.63 -5.49 6.30
C GLU A 157 8.23 -6.32 5.15
N ALA A 158 8.89 -7.44 5.45
CA ALA A 158 9.44 -8.32 4.44
C ALA A 158 8.35 -8.94 3.54
N ILE A 159 7.25 -9.40 4.13
CA ILE A 159 6.10 -9.95 3.38
C ILE A 159 5.48 -8.88 2.47
N LEU A 160 5.23 -7.69 3.00
CA LEU A 160 4.65 -6.59 2.23
C LEU A 160 5.58 -6.13 1.10
N ARG A 161 6.90 -6.06 1.35
CA ARG A 161 7.89 -5.69 0.32
C ARG A 161 7.94 -6.72 -0.81
N GLU A 162 7.84 -8.01 -0.49
CA GLU A 162 7.79 -9.08 -1.49
C GLU A 162 6.54 -8.95 -2.37
N ALA A 163 5.37 -8.78 -1.76
CA ALA A 163 4.10 -8.64 -2.47
C ALA A 163 4.06 -7.38 -3.36
N LEU A 164 4.41 -6.22 -2.80
CA LEU A 164 4.42 -4.94 -3.52
C LEU A 164 5.56 -4.85 -4.54
N GLY A 165 6.69 -5.50 -4.28
CA GLY A 165 7.82 -5.55 -5.20
C GLY A 165 7.52 -6.38 -6.45
N ALA A 166 6.78 -7.49 -6.31
CA ALA A 166 6.28 -8.25 -7.45
C ALA A 166 5.31 -7.41 -8.31
N ALA A 167 4.51 -6.54 -7.68
CA ALA A 167 3.54 -5.69 -8.34
C ALA A 167 4.11 -4.57 -9.22
N ILE A 168 5.25 -4.01 -8.83
CA ILE A 168 5.85 -2.85 -9.51
C ILE A 168 6.71 -3.25 -10.71
N VAL A 169 7.11 -4.53 -10.80
CA VAL A 169 8.07 -5.03 -11.81
C VAL A 169 7.39 -5.79 -12.96
N GLN A 170 6.11 -6.15 -12.83
CA GLN A 170 5.32 -6.82 -13.88
C GLN A 170 4.70 -5.82 -14.89
#